data_AF-G8F6C6-F1
#
_entry.id   AF-G8F6C6-F1
#
_cell.length_a   1.000
_cell.length_b   1.000
_cell.length_c   1.000
_cell.angle_alpha   90.00
_cell.angle_beta   90.00
_cell.angle_gamma   90.00
#
_symmetry.space_group_name_H-M   'P 1'
#
loop_
_entity.id
_entity.type
_entity.pdbx_description
1 polymer ?
#
loop_
_entity_poly.entity_id
_entity_poly.type
_entity_poly.pdbx_seq_one_letter_code
_entity_poly.pdbx_strand_id
1 'polypeptide(L)'
;QEESPPLPLDNLGKEFTAGAEEDFQVTLPKDVGQVLLLRVHKAPPALPLLGPLAPDAWFCRWFQLTPPRGGPLLFPCYQWLEGAGSLVLQEGTAKVSRADHHPLLQQQRQEELQARQEMYQWKAYNPGWPHCLDKRTVKDLDLNIKYSTAKNANFYLQAGSAFAEMKIKGLLDRKGLWRSLNEMKRIFNFRKTPAAEHAFEHWQEDAFFASQFLNGLNPVLIRRCHYLPKNFPVTDAMVASVLGPGTSLQAELEKGSLFLVDHGILSDIHTNVINGKPQFSAAPMTLLYQSPGCGPLLPLAIQLSQSPGPHSPIFLPTDDKWDWLLAKTWVRNAEFSFHEALTHLLHSHLLPEVFTLATLRQLPHCHPLFKLLLPHTRYTLQVNTI
;
A
#
# COMPACT_ATOMS: atom_id res chain seq x y z
N GLN A 1 -31.90 -24.61 -20.04
CA GLN A 1 -32.57 -25.42 -21.10
C GLN A 1 -32.38 -24.76 -22.45
N GLU A 2 -32.56 -23.44 -22.55
CA GLU A 2 -32.17 -22.60 -23.69
C GLU A 2 -31.62 -21.26 -23.15
N GLU A 3 -30.98 -20.47 -24.02
CA GLU A 3 -30.60 -19.06 -23.75
C GLU A 3 -31.64 -18.15 -24.43
N SER A 4 -32.11 -17.11 -23.73
CA SER A 4 -33.04 -16.14 -24.32
C SER A 4 -32.34 -15.26 -25.36
N PRO A 5 -33.05 -14.72 -26.37
CA PRO A 5 -32.48 -13.66 -27.20
C PRO A 5 -32.15 -12.42 -26.35
N PRO A 6 -31.38 -11.45 -26.89
CA PRO A 6 -31.18 -10.16 -26.24
C PRO A 6 -32.54 -9.49 -25.95
N LEU A 7 -32.76 -9.14 -24.68
CA LEU A 7 -33.96 -8.46 -24.22
C LEU A 7 -33.62 -7.01 -23.91
N PRO A 8 -34.35 -6.02 -24.47
CA PRO A 8 -34.09 -4.62 -24.20
C PRO A 8 -34.45 -4.27 -22.75
N LEU A 9 -33.61 -3.47 -22.11
CA LEU A 9 -33.88 -2.80 -20.85
C LEU A 9 -34.05 -1.31 -21.16
N ASP A 10 -35.25 -0.97 -21.64
CA ASP A 10 -35.57 0.33 -22.20
C ASP A 10 -36.97 0.73 -21.72
N ASN A 11 -37.02 1.78 -20.90
CA ASN A 11 -38.25 2.32 -20.32
C ASN A 11 -38.55 3.67 -21.00
N LEU A 12 -39.62 4.34 -20.58
CA LEU A 12 -39.87 5.70 -21.04
C LEU A 12 -38.97 6.68 -20.28
N GLY A 13 -38.01 7.28 -20.98
CA GLY A 13 -37.21 8.37 -20.44
C GLY A 13 -35.72 8.14 -20.68
N LYS A 14 -34.90 8.58 -19.72
CA LYS A 14 -33.47 8.27 -19.69
C LYS A 14 -33.20 7.36 -18.51
N GLU A 15 -32.76 6.15 -18.81
CA GLU A 15 -32.35 5.13 -17.85
C GLU A 15 -30.84 5.19 -17.57
N PHE A 16 -30.40 4.37 -16.61
CA PHE A 16 -28.99 4.15 -16.27
C PHE A 16 -28.27 5.43 -15.82
N THR A 17 -29.02 6.35 -15.20
CA THR A 17 -28.46 7.56 -14.62
C THR A 17 -27.56 7.21 -13.42
N ALA A 18 -26.52 8.02 -13.17
CA ALA A 18 -25.56 7.77 -12.09
C ALA A 18 -26.27 7.65 -10.72
N GLY A 19 -26.14 6.49 -10.09
CA GLY A 19 -26.75 6.19 -8.78
C GLY A 19 -28.21 5.72 -8.85
N ALA A 20 -28.79 5.59 -10.05
CA ALA A 20 -30.15 5.08 -10.23
C ALA A 20 -30.25 3.58 -9.89
N GLU A 21 -31.44 3.20 -9.46
CA GLU A 21 -31.90 1.82 -9.28
C GLU A 21 -33.27 1.75 -9.97
N GLU A 22 -33.37 0.94 -11.02
CA GLU A 22 -34.46 0.98 -11.99
C GLU A 22 -34.95 -0.44 -12.28
N ASP A 23 -36.27 -0.60 -12.38
CA ASP A 23 -36.92 -1.87 -12.66
C ASP A 23 -37.30 -1.96 -14.14
N PHE A 24 -37.13 -3.16 -14.71
CA PHE A 24 -37.48 -3.47 -16.09
C PHE A 24 -38.32 -4.72 -16.15
N GLN A 25 -39.47 -4.63 -16.82
CA GLN A 25 -40.32 -5.80 -17.06
C GLN A 25 -39.90 -6.47 -18.37
N VAL A 26 -39.35 -7.67 -18.27
CA VAL A 26 -38.94 -8.47 -19.43
C VAL A 26 -39.79 -9.72 -19.56
N THR A 27 -40.14 -10.08 -20.80
CA THR A 27 -40.90 -11.31 -21.11
C THR A 27 -40.03 -12.23 -21.94
N LEU A 28 -39.82 -13.46 -21.46
CA LEU A 28 -39.05 -14.46 -22.19
C LEU A 28 -39.95 -15.15 -23.24
N PRO A 29 -39.47 -15.33 -24.49
CA PRO A 29 -40.24 -16.05 -25.51
C PRO A 29 -40.51 -17.52 -25.15
N LYS A 30 -39.63 -18.12 -24.35
CA LYS A 30 -39.68 -19.51 -23.89
C LYS A 30 -39.12 -19.62 -22.47
N ASP A 31 -39.50 -20.69 -21.78
CA ASP A 31 -38.91 -21.03 -20.49
C ASP A 31 -37.43 -21.42 -20.67
N VAL A 32 -36.56 -20.83 -19.85
CA VAL A 32 -35.11 -21.10 -19.83
C VAL A 32 -34.71 -22.12 -18.76
N GLY A 33 -35.65 -22.47 -17.86
CA GLY A 33 -35.42 -23.28 -16.68
C GLY A 33 -34.71 -22.51 -15.57
N GLN A 34 -33.84 -23.19 -14.82
CA GLN A 34 -33.02 -22.54 -13.79
C GLN A 34 -32.05 -21.54 -14.45
N VAL A 35 -32.09 -20.29 -14.01
CA VAL A 35 -31.15 -19.25 -14.45
C VAL A 35 -29.75 -19.58 -13.96
N LEU A 36 -28.77 -19.58 -14.86
CA LEU A 36 -27.37 -19.91 -14.57
C LEU A 36 -26.46 -18.69 -14.70
N LEU A 37 -26.61 -17.97 -15.81
CA LEU A 37 -25.80 -16.83 -16.19
C LEU A 37 -26.71 -15.68 -16.60
N LEU A 38 -26.24 -14.45 -16.38
CA LEU A 38 -26.85 -13.24 -16.90
C LEU A 38 -25.85 -12.56 -17.85
N ARG A 39 -26.18 -12.52 -19.14
CA ARG A 39 -25.39 -11.79 -20.15
C ARG A 39 -25.91 -10.38 -20.30
N VAL A 40 -25.03 -9.40 -20.18
CA VAL A 40 -25.36 -7.97 -20.27
C VAL A 40 -24.55 -7.38 -21.41
N HIS A 41 -25.25 -6.92 -22.43
CA HIS A 41 -24.67 -6.31 -23.61
C HIS A 41 -24.95 -4.80 -23.56
N LYS A 42 -23.96 -4.00 -23.97
CA LYS A 42 -24.14 -2.55 -24.14
C LYS A 42 -23.77 -2.17 -25.56
N ALA A 43 -24.65 -1.42 -26.21
CA ALA A 43 -24.39 -0.80 -27.50
C ALA A 43 -24.70 0.69 -27.41
N PRO A 44 -23.87 1.57 -28.00
CA PRO A 44 -24.23 2.97 -28.13
C PRO A 44 -25.46 3.12 -29.04
N PRO A 45 -26.29 4.16 -28.86
CA PRO A 45 -27.39 4.44 -29.78
C PRO A 45 -26.85 4.60 -31.21
N ALA A 46 -27.59 4.06 -32.18
CA ALA A 46 -27.25 4.17 -33.59
C ALA A 46 -28.24 5.12 -34.29
N LEU A 47 -27.70 6.10 -35.01
CA LEU A 47 -28.51 6.99 -35.84
C LEU A 47 -28.62 6.41 -37.26
N PRO A 48 -29.81 6.44 -37.87
CA PRO A 48 -29.97 6.05 -39.27
C PRO A 48 -28.99 6.82 -40.16
N LEU A 49 -28.29 6.11 -41.05
CA LEU A 49 -27.29 6.66 -42.00
C LEU A 49 -26.00 7.23 -41.39
N LEU A 50 -25.89 7.42 -40.07
CA LEU A 50 -24.71 7.96 -39.39
C LEU A 50 -23.97 6.93 -38.52
N GLY A 51 -24.59 5.78 -38.27
CA GLY A 51 -23.98 4.68 -37.51
C GLY A 51 -24.04 4.89 -35.99
N PRO A 52 -23.29 4.07 -35.23
CA PRO A 52 -23.25 4.13 -33.77
C PRO A 52 -22.59 5.42 -33.27
N LEU A 53 -23.16 6.01 -32.22
CA LEU A 53 -22.55 7.10 -31.48
C LEU A 53 -21.32 6.64 -30.67
N ALA A 54 -20.62 7.59 -30.08
CA ALA A 54 -19.46 7.31 -29.24
C ALA A 54 -19.82 6.39 -28.06
N PRO A 55 -18.95 5.45 -27.67
CA PRO A 55 -19.16 4.64 -26.48
C PRO A 55 -19.26 5.49 -25.22
N ASP A 56 -20.35 5.31 -24.47
CA ASP A 56 -20.49 5.85 -23.11
C ASP A 56 -20.19 4.75 -22.08
N ALA A 57 -19.23 4.98 -21.19
CA ALA A 57 -18.83 4.00 -20.19
C ALA A 57 -19.86 3.93 -19.07
N TRP A 58 -20.28 2.72 -18.68
CA TRP A 58 -21.31 2.53 -17.67
C TRP A 58 -20.79 1.67 -16.52
N PHE A 59 -20.88 2.16 -15.29
CA PHE A 59 -20.54 1.38 -14.09
C PHE A 59 -21.79 0.70 -13.53
N CYS A 60 -21.85 -0.62 -13.63
CA CYS A 60 -22.95 -1.41 -13.12
C CYS A 60 -22.62 -1.92 -11.70
N ARG A 61 -23.53 -1.70 -10.74
CA ARG A 61 -23.40 -2.24 -9.37
C ARG A 61 -23.83 -3.70 -9.30
N TRP A 62 -25.07 -3.99 -9.69
CA TRP A 62 -25.66 -5.32 -9.63
C TRP A 62 -26.92 -5.37 -10.50
N PHE A 63 -27.39 -6.58 -10.80
CA PHE A 63 -28.71 -6.87 -11.34
C PHE A 63 -29.50 -7.75 -10.38
N GLN A 64 -30.81 -7.63 -10.36
CA GLN A 64 -31.69 -8.53 -9.61
C GLN A 64 -32.79 -9.04 -10.54
N LEU A 65 -32.93 -10.36 -10.63
CA LEU A 65 -34.00 -11.01 -11.39
C LEU A 65 -35.06 -11.52 -10.41
N THR A 66 -36.30 -11.11 -10.59
CA THR A 66 -37.44 -11.57 -9.80
C THR A 66 -38.36 -12.42 -10.68
N PRO A 67 -38.19 -13.76 -10.72
CA PRO A 67 -39.03 -14.62 -11.54
C PRO A 67 -40.47 -14.66 -11.01
N PRO A 68 -41.48 -14.97 -11.85
CA PRO A 68 -42.88 -15.04 -11.42
C PRO A 68 -43.14 -16.16 -10.40
N ARG A 69 -42.25 -17.15 -10.33
CA ARG A 69 -42.25 -18.22 -9.33
C ARG A 69 -40.84 -18.36 -8.76
N GLY A 70 -40.69 -18.23 -7.44
CA GLY A 70 -39.40 -18.33 -6.75
C GLY A 70 -38.99 -17.04 -6.04
N GLY A 71 -37.83 -17.08 -5.38
CA GLY A 71 -37.22 -15.90 -4.75
C GLY A 71 -36.38 -15.08 -5.74
N PRO A 72 -36.01 -13.85 -5.37
CA PRO A 72 -35.14 -13.01 -6.19
C PRO A 72 -33.74 -13.61 -6.33
N LEU A 73 -33.13 -13.42 -7.50
CA LEU A 73 -31.77 -13.83 -7.84
C LEU A 73 -30.89 -12.58 -7.99
N LEU A 74 -29.83 -12.46 -7.20
CA LEU A 74 -28.95 -11.29 -7.22
C LEU A 74 -27.69 -11.59 -8.03
N PHE A 75 -27.29 -10.67 -8.90
CA PHE A 75 -26.11 -10.78 -9.76
C PHE A 75 -25.17 -9.60 -9.49
N PRO A 76 -24.21 -9.72 -8.56
CA PRO A 76 -23.26 -8.66 -8.29
C PRO A 76 -22.34 -8.43 -9.50
N CYS A 77 -22.02 -7.16 -9.78
CA CYS A 77 -21.25 -6.76 -10.95
C CYS A 77 -20.02 -5.92 -10.55
N TYR A 78 -20.25 -4.70 -10.03
CA TYR A 78 -19.25 -3.74 -9.56
C TYR A 78 -18.08 -3.49 -10.52
N GLN A 79 -18.38 -3.37 -11.81
CA GLN A 79 -17.38 -3.12 -12.86
C GLN A 79 -17.94 -2.20 -13.95
N TRP A 80 -17.02 -1.52 -14.63
CA TRP A 80 -17.27 -0.72 -15.81
C TRP A 80 -17.47 -1.61 -17.03
N LEU A 81 -18.42 -1.24 -17.86
CA LEU A 81 -18.67 -1.78 -19.17
C LEU A 81 -18.40 -0.68 -20.21
N GLU A 82 -17.39 -0.89 -21.05
CA GLU A 82 -17.00 0.04 -22.12
C GLU A 82 -17.25 -0.57 -23.51
N GLY A 83 -17.49 0.29 -24.50
CA GLY A 83 -17.62 -0.16 -25.90
C GLY A 83 -18.77 -1.13 -26.14
N ALA A 84 -18.55 -2.05 -27.08
CA ALA A 84 -19.43 -3.18 -27.42
C ALA A 84 -19.09 -4.44 -26.59
N GLY A 85 -18.73 -4.25 -25.32
CA GLY A 85 -18.42 -5.34 -24.40
C GLY A 85 -19.66 -6.15 -24.02
N SER A 86 -19.44 -7.39 -23.60
CA SER A 86 -20.45 -8.27 -23.02
C SER A 86 -19.97 -8.70 -21.64
N LEU A 87 -20.77 -8.45 -20.60
CA LEU A 87 -20.53 -9.00 -19.27
C LEU A 87 -21.30 -10.30 -19.11
N VAL A 88 -20.69 -11.28 -18.48
CA VAL A 88 -21.34 -12.54 -18.11
C VAL A 88 -21.25 -12.69 -16.60
N LEU A 89 -22.39 -12.58 -15.93
CA LEU A 89 -22.49 -12.60 -14.47
C LEU A 89 -23.05 -13.94 -13.99
N GLN A 90 -22.48 -14.47 -12.92
CA GLN A 90 -23.10 -15.54 -12.13
C GLN A 90 -23.95 -14.93 -11.00
N GLU A 91 -24.87 -15.72 -10.47
CA GLU A 91 -25.63 -15.38 -9.26
C GLU A 91 -24.67 -15.16 -8.06
N GLY A 92 -25.09 -14.34 -7.10
CA GLY A 92 -24.28 -13.83 -6.00
C GLY A 92 -23.72 -14.88 -5.05
N THR A 93 -24.32 -16.07 -5.00
CA THR A 93 -23.84 -17.21 -4.21
C THR A 93 -22.40 -17.55 -4.58
N ALA A 94 -21.50 -17.46 -3.59
CA ALA A 94 -20.09 -17.75 -3.79
C ALA A 94 -19.86 -19.24 -4.07
N LYS A 95 -19.09 -19.56 -5.12
CA LYS A 95 -18.82 -20.94 -5.53
C LYS A 95 -17.35 -21.19 -5.81
N VAL A 96 -16.82 -22.25 -5.20
CA VAL A 96 -15.53 -22.86 -5.58
C VAL A 96 -15.71 -23.71 -6.82
N SER A 97 -14.63 -23.98 -7.57
CA SER A 97 -14.71 -24.76 -8.82
C SER A 97 -15.41 -26.12 -8.64
N ARG A 98 -15.12 -26.86 -7.56
CA ARG A 98 -15.76 -28.16 -7.28
C ARG A 98 -17.26 -28.09 -6.99
N ALA A 99 -17.82 -26.90 -6.73
CA ALA A 99 -19.25 -26.70 -6.48
C ALA A 99 -20.03 -26.40 -7.77
N ASP A 100 -19.35 -26.05 -8.87
CA ASP A 100 -19.97 -25.82 -10.16
C ASP A 100 -19.96 -27.12 -10.98
N HIS A 101 -21.04 -27.91 -10.93
CA HIS A 101 -21.13 -29.12 -11.76
C HIS A 101 -21.70 -28.85 -13.15
N HIS A 102 -22.30 -27.68 -13.37
CA HIS A 102 -22.93 -27.35 -14.64
C HIS A 102 -21.86 -26.92 -15.68
N PRO A 103 -21.79 -27.56 -16.87
CA PRO A 103 -20.77 -27.27 -17.88
C PRO A 103 -20.68 -25.79 -18.28
N LEU A 104 -21.81 -25.11 -18.45
CA LEU A 104 -21.84 -23.68 -18.78
C LEU A 104 -21.20 -22.78 -17.70
N LEU A 105 -21.33 -23.14 -16.41
CA LEU A 105 -20.71 -22.38 -15.33
C LEU A 105 -19.19 -22.61 -15.31
N GLN A 106 -18.74 -23.84 -15.58
CA GLN A 106 -17.32 -24.14 -15.71
C GLN A 106 -16.70 -23.43 -16.92
N GLN A 107 -17.39 -23.42 -18.06
CA GLN A 107 -16.95 -22.71 -19.25
C GLN A 107 -16.83 -21.20 -18.98
N GLN A 108 -17.84 -20.58 -18.36
CA GLN A 108 -17.79 -19.15 -18.01
C GLN A 108 -16.57 -18.83 -17.12
N ARG A 109 -16.25 -19.67 -16.13
CA ARG A 109 -15.08 -19.45 -15.26
C ARG A 109 -13.77 -19.50 -16.05
N GLN A 110 -13.65 -20.44 -16.98
CA GLN A 110 -12.44 -20.61 -17.80
C GLN A 110 -12.25 -19.41 -18.73
N GLU A 111 -13.31 -19.01 -19.44
CA GLU A 111 -13.29 -17.86 -20.35
C GLU A 111 -13.02 -16.55 -19.59
N GLU A 112 -13.63 -16.36 -18.41
CA GLU A 112 -13.37 -15.19 -17.55
C GLU A 112 -11.89 -15.12 -17.14
N LEU A 113 -11.34 -16.23 -16.63
CA LEU A 113 -9.94 -16.27 -16.20
C LEU A 113 -8.97 -16.09 -17.36
N GLN A 114 -9.26 -16.65 -18.52
CA GLN A 114 -8.46 -16.47 -19.72
C GLN A 114 -8.41 -14.99 -20.11
N ALA A 115 -9.57 -14.33 -20.23
CA ALA A 115 -9.64 -12.91 -20.56
C ALA A 115 -8.89 -12.03 -19.53
N ARG A 116 -8.99 -12.34 -18.24
CA ARG A 116 -8.24 -11.62 -17.19
C ARG A 116 -6.74 -11.87 -17.25
N GLN A 117 -6.31 -13.08 -17.62
CA GLN A 117 -4.90 -13.40 -17.78
C GLN A 117 -4.27 -12.70 -18.99
N GLU A 118 -5.06 -12.46 -20.04
CA GLU A 118 -4.66 -11.67 -21.20
C GLU A 118 -4.60 -10.16 -20.86
N MET A 119 -5.58 -9.67 -20.09
CA MET A 119 -5.69 -8.25 -19.72
C MET A 119 -4.63 -7.81 -18.69
N TYR A 120 -4.36 -8.65 -17.69
CA TYR A 120 -3.53 -8.32 -16.54
C TYR A 120 -2.23 -9.12 -16.54
N GLN A 121 -1.25 -8.73 -17.33
CA GLN A 121 0.01 -9.48 -17.48
C GLN A 121 1.09 -9.06 -16.48
N TRP A 122 2.06 -9.94 -16.26
CA TRP A 122 3.23 -9.67 -15.43
C TRP A 122 4.40 -9.18 -16.28
N LYS A 123 5.20 -8.27 -15.73
CA LYS A 123 6.55 -7.95 -16.24
C LYS A 123 7.56 -7.96 -15.10
N ALA A 124 8.82 -8.21 -15.44
CA ALA A 124 9.94 -7.93 -14.55
C ALA A 124 10.22 -6.42 -14.56
N TYR A 125 10.31 -5.80 -13.37
CA TYR A 125 10.66 -4.38 -13.25
C TYR A 125 12.18 -4.18 -13.13
N ASN A 126 12.79 -4.87 -12.16
CA ASN A 126 14.23 -4.89 -11.93
C ASN A 126 14.67 -6.29 -11.46
N PRO A 127 15.94 -6.69 -11.67
CA PRO A 127 16.46 -7.96 -11.17
C PRO A 127 16.28 -8.08 -9.64
N GLY A 128 15.77 -9.22 -9.19
CA GLY A 128 15.54 -9.49 -7.76
C GLY A 128 14.27 -8.86 -7.16
N TRP A 129 13.53 -8.05 -7.93
CA TRP A 129 12.27 -7.46 -7.47
C TRP A 129 11.10 -8.41 -7.72
N PRO A 130 9.99 -8.29 -6.95
CA PRO A 130 8.73 -8.89 -7.36
C PRO A 130 8.32 -8.40 -8.75
N HIS A 131 7.68 -9.28 -9.53
CA HIS A 131 7.09 -8.88 -10.81
C HIS A 131 5.90 -7.94 -10.56
N CYS A 132 5.60 -7.07 -11.52
CA CYS A 132 4.53 -6.08 -11.42
C CYS A 132 3.63 -6.10 -12.67
N LEU A 133 2.58 -5.28 -12.67
CA LEU A 133 1.66 -5.16 -13.80
C LEU A 133 2.38 -4.67 -15.08
N ASP A 134 2.13 -5.34 -16.20
CA ASP A 134 2.65 -4.94 -17.50
C ASP A 134 1.88 -3.76 -18.13
N LYS A 135 1.96 -2.61 -17.46
CA LYS A 135 1.49 -1.32 -17.96
C LYS A 135 2.57 -0.28 -17.73
N ARG A 136 2.71 0.66 -18.67
CA ARG A 136 3.78 1.67 -18.63
C ARG A 136 3.30 2.95 -17.98
N THR A 137 2.05 3.34 -18.22
CA THR A 137 1.49 4.58 -17.70
C THR A 137 0.10 4.34 -17.13
N VAL A 138 -0.32 5.23 -16.23
CA VAL A 138 -1.67 5.20 -15.66
C VAL A 138 -2.79 5.35 -16.70
N LYS A 139 -2.47 5.87 -17.89
CA LYS A 139 -3.45 6.01 -18.98
C LYS A 139 -3.81 4.64 -19.58
N ASP A 140 -2.87 3.69 -19.56
CA ASP A 140 -2.99 2.36 -20.15
C ASP A 140 -3.78 1.36 -19.29
N LEU A 141 -4.14 1.76 -18.06
CA LEU A 141 -4.96 0.97 -17.15
C LEU A 141 -6.43 0.94 -17.60
N ASP A 142 -7.13 -0.17 -17.39
CA ASP A 142 -8.57 -0.23 -17.62
C ASP A 142 -9.34 0.50 -16.51
N LEU A 143 -10.59 0.88 -16.77
CA LEU A 143 -11.39 1.66 -15.81
C LEU A 143 -11.65 0.94 -14.48
N ASN A 144 -11.61 -0.39 -14.44
CA ASN A 144 -11.93 -1.14 -13.22
C ASN A 144 -10.84 -1.06 -12.15
N ILE A 145 -9.60 -0.79 -12.57
CA ILE A 145 -8.46 -0.68 -11.66
C ILE A 145 -7.98 0.77 -11.49
N LYS A 146 -8.53 1.71 -12.26
CA LYS A 146 -8.21 3.15 -12.19
C LYS A 146 -8.77 3.81 -10.94
N TYR A 147 -8.12 4.89 -10.49
CA TYR A 147 -8.73 5.80 -9.53
C TYR A 147 -10.04 6.36 -10.10
N SER A 148 -11.07 6.46 -9.25
CA SER A 148 -12.22 7.33 -9.56
C SER A 148 -11.73 8.75 -9.86
N THR A 149 -12.40 9.45 -10.78
CA THR A 149 -12.10 10.84 -11.14
C THR A 149 -12.03 11.75 -9.91
N ALA A 150 -12.94 11.59 -8.95
CA ALA A 150 -12.95 12.34 -7.69
C ALA A 150 -11.67 12.12 -6.86
N LYS A 151 -11.25 10.86 -6.66
CA LYS A 151 -9.99 10.52 -5.94
C LYS A 151 -8.78 11.08 -6.68
N ASN A 152 -8.73 10.93 -8.00
CA ASN A 152 -7.62 11.41 -8.82
C ASN A 152 -7.50 12.94 -8.77
N ALA A 153 -8.62 13.65 -8.93
CA ALA A 153 -8.66 15.11 -8.82
C ALA A 153 -8.23 15.59 -7.43
N ASN A 154 -8.74 14.96 -6.36
CA ASN A 154 -8.34 15.28 -4.99
C ASN A 154 -6.82 15.08 -4.78
N PHE A 155 -6.28 13.94 -5.23
CA PHE A 155 -4.85 13.64 -5.15
C PHE A 155 -3.99 14.73 -5.84
N TYR A 156 -4.29 15.04 -7.11
CA TYR A 156 -3.52 16.04 -7.86
C TYR A 156 -3.72 17.47 -7.34
N LEU A 157 -4.91 17.84 -6.85
CA LEU A 157 -5.14 19.13 -6.23
C LEU A 157 -4.35 19.28 -4.92
N GLN A 158 -4.33 18.25 -4.07
CA GLN A 158 -3.54 18.26 -2.83
C GLN A 158 -2.04 18.31 -3.11
N ALA A 159 -1.54 17.51 -4.06
CA ALA A 159 -0.14 17.50 -4.47
C ALA A 159 0.26 18.84 -5.10
N GLY A 160 -0.56 19.36 -6.02
CA GLY A 160 -0.32 20.64 -6.69
C GLY A 160 -0.33 21.83 -5.72
N SER A 161 -1.27 21.87 -4.79
CA SER A 161 -1.32 22.89 -3.74
C SER A 161 -0.10 22.84 -2.82
N ALA A 162 0.28 21.65 -2.34
CA ALA A 162 1.47 21.47 -1.51
C ALA A 162 2.76 21.87 -2.25
N PHE A 163 2.90 21.45 -3.51
CA PHE A 163 4.02 21.82 -4.37
C PHE A 163 4.09 23.33 -4.58
N ALA A 164 2.97 23.97 -4.94
CA ALA A 164 2.92 25.41 -5.20
C ALA A 164 3.34 26.22 -3.98
N GLU A 165 2.86 25.87 -2.79
CA GLU A 165 3.21 26.57 -1.56
C GLU A 165 4.72 26.47 -1.27
N MET A 166 5.30 25.26 -1.36
CA MET A 166 6.74 25.02 -1.16
C MET A 166 7.60 25.71 -2.21
N LYS A 167 7.14 25.73 -3.47
CA LYS A 167 7.81 26.37 -4.61
C LYS A 167 7.82 27.89 -4.47
N ILE A 168 6.67 28.52 -4.22
CA ILE A 168 6.53 29.97 -4.11
C ILE A 168 7.35 30.52 -2.94
N LYS A 169 7.42 29.80 -1.81
CA LYS A 169 8.29 30.18 -0.69
C LYS A 169 9.79 29.92 -0.94
N GLY A 170 10.16 29.47 -2.15
CA GLY A 170 11.54 29.26 -2.61
C GLY A 170 12.26 28.08 -1.95
N LEU A 171 11.55 27.22 -1.20
CA LEU A 171 12.20 26.12 -0.48
C LEU A 171 12.67 25.00 -1.41
N LEU A 172 11.93 24.74 -2.49
CA LEU A 172 12.30 23.71 -3.48
C LEU A 172 13.50 24.10 -4.35
N ASP A 173 13.80 25.40 -4.47
CA ASP A 173 14.93 25.90 -5.26
C ASP A 173 16.20 26.11 -4.42
N ARG A 174 16.10 25.93 -3.10
CA ARG A 174 17.19 26.24 -2.18
C ARG A 174 18.23 25.11 -2.14
N LYS A 175 19.37 25.35 -2.79
CA LYS A 175 20.53 24.43 -2.83
C LYS A 175 21.56 24.74 -1.73
N GLY A 176 21.15 24.64 -0.46
CA GLY A 176 22.00 24.96 0.68
C GLY A 176 21.46 24.49 2.01
N LEU A 177 22.27 24.63 3.06
CA LEU A 177 21.90 24.26 4.42
C LEU A 177 20.76 25.15 4.94
N TRP A 178 20.00 24.62 5.90
CA TRP A 178 19.20 25.46 6.78
C TRP A 178 20.13 26.35 7.60
N ARG A 179 19.75 27.62 7.79
CA ARG A 179 20.54 28.62 8.53
C ARG A 179 20.64 28.28 10.02
N SER A 180 19.64 27.57 10.55
CA SER A 180 19.60 27.10 11.94
C SER A 180 18.52 26.02 12.10
N LEU A 181 18.54 25.31 13.23
CA LEU A 181 17.45 24.41 13.62
C LEU A 181 16.11 25.15 13.74
N ASN A 182 16.12 26.42 14.14
CA ASN A 182 14.91 27.24 14.22
C ASN A 182 14.33 27.52 12.82
N GLU A 183 15.17 27.66 11.79
CA GLU A 183 14.66 27.86 10.41
C GLU A 183 13.87 26.64 9.93
N MET A 184 14.23 25.43 10.36
CA MET A 184 13.51 24.19 10.00
C MET A 184 12.04 24.20 10.47
N LYS A 185 11.70 24.98 11.51
CA LYS A 185 10.30 25.15 11.95
C LYS A 185 9.40 25.76 10.87
N ARG A 186 9.97 26.41 9.84
CA ARG A 186 9.19 26.92 8.69
C ARG A 186 8.38 25.82 8.00
N ILE A 187 8.73 24.55 8.15
CA ILE A 187 7.94 23.41 7.65
C ILE A 187 6.51 23.40 8.24
N PHE A 188 6.33 23.85 9.49
CA PHE A 188 5.00 23.95 10.11
C PHE A 188 4.12 25.05 9.52
N ASN A 189 4.69 25.95 8.70
CA ASN A 189 3.92 26.95 7.96
C ASN A 189 3.25 26.37 6.70
N PHE A 190 3.48 25.09 6.36
CA PHE A 190 2.87 24.42 5.20
C PHE A 190 1.83 23.41 5.65
N ARG A 191 2.23 22.48 6.52
CA ARG A 191 1.31 21.52 7.15
C ARG A 191 1.71 21.32 8.59
N LYS A 192 0.69 21.19 9.42
CA LYS A 192 0.82 21.16 10.86
C LYS A 192 -0.15 20.13 11.42
N THR A 193 0.36 19.21 12.22
CA THR A 193 -0.43 18.23 12.97
C THR A 193 0.09 18.17 14.40
N PRO A 194 -0.76 17.84 15.39
CA PRO A 194 -0.32 17.72 16.78
C PRO A 194 0.87 16.76 16.96
N ALA A 195 0.87 15.63 16.24
CA ALA A 195 1.96 14.67 16.29
C ALA A 195 3.29 15.23 15.74
N ALA A 196 3.25 16.06 14.69
CA ALA A 196 4.44 16.66 14.12
C ALA A 196 5.00 17.78 15.04
N GLU A 197 4.14 18.52 15.73
CA GLU A 197 4.57 19.49 16.76
C GLU A 197 5.22 18.78 17.95
N HIS A 198 4.57 17.73 18.46
CA HIS A 198 5.12 16.92 19.54
C HIS A 198 6.50 16.35 19.18
N ALA A 199 6.69 15.91 17.92
CA ALA A 199 8.01 15.47 17.46
C ALA A 199 9.05 16.61 17.54
N PHE A 200 8.70 17.83 17.14
CA PHE A 200 9.61 18.98 17.25
C PHE A 200 9.92 19.37 18.71
N GLU A 201 8.98 19.19 19.62
CA GLU A 201 9.19 19.47 21.05
C GLU A 201 10.11 18.43 21.71
N HIS A 202 9.96 17.15 21.34
CA HIS A 202 10.58 16.02 22.05
C HIS A 202 11.69 15.28 21.29
N TRP A 203 12.07 15.67 20.06
CA TRP A 203 13.06 14.93 19.24
C TRP A 203 14.44 14.73 19.90
N GLN A 204 14.82 15.59 20.85
CA GLN A 204 16.09 15.45 21.58
C GLN A 204 16.01 14.41 22.71
N GLU A 205 14.82 14.04 23.16
CA GLU A 205 14.62 13.13 24.30
C GLU A 205 14.89 11.67 23.92
N ASP A 206 15.59 10.96 24.79
CA ASP A 206 15.94 9.55 24.60
C ASP A 206 14.72 8.63 24.61
N ALA A 207 13.77 8.89 25.51
CA ALA A 207 12.51 8.15 25.57
C ALA A 207 11.67 8.34 24.30
N PHE A 208 11.65 9.55 23.72
CA PHE A 208 10.92 9.81 22.47
C PHE A 208 11.65 9.22 21.25
N PHE A 209 12.98 9.23 21.23
CA PHE A 209 13.75 8.51 20.22
C PHE A 209 13.43 7.01 20.24
N ALA A 210 13.47 6.38 21.41
CA ALA A 210 13.24 4.95 21.56
C ALA A 210 11.77 4.54 21.31
N SER A 211 10.80 5.33 21.77
CA SER A 211 9.38 5.00 21.61
C SER A 211 8.94 4.96 20.15
N GLN A 212 9.63 5.68 19.24
CA GLN A 212 9.35 5.63 17.81
C GLN A 212 9.66 4.28 17.16
N PHE A 213 10.47 3.41 17.79
CA PHE A 213 10.65 2.03 17.33
C PHE A 213 9.46 1.11 17.64
N LEU A 214 8.53 1.57 18.48
CA LEU A 214 7.31 0.84 18.84
C LEU A 214 6.05 1.49 18.26
N ASN A 215 6.00 2.82 18.25
CA ASN A 215 4.79 3.58 17.94
C ASN A 215 5.02 4.69 16.88
N GLY A 216 6.20 4.69 16.26
CA GLY A 216 6.57 5.68 15.26
C GLY A 216 6.27 5.22 13.84
N LEU A 217 7.08 5.75 12.90
CA LEU A 217 6.94 5.49 11.47
C LEU A 217 7.17 4.02 11.09
N ASN A 218 8.14 3.35 11.72
CA ASN A 218 8.63 2.03 11.31
C ASN A 218 8.71 1.02 12.48
N PRO A 219 7.58 0.64 13.10
CA PRO A 219 7.57 -0.16 14.32
C PRO A 219 7.73 -1.67 14.06
N VAL A 220 8.69 -2.06 13.23
CA VAL A 220 8.84 -3.46 12.75
C VAL A 220 10.25 -4.05 12.96
N LEU A 221 11.23 -3.24 13.38
CA LEU A 221 12.63 -3.65 13.46
C LEU A 221 13.10 -4.06 14.86
N ILE A 222 12.52 -3.47 15.90
CA ILE A 222 12.97 -3.72 17.28
C ILE A 222 12.73 -5.19 17.65
N ARG A 223 13.76 -5.83 18.21
CA ARG A 223 13.69 -7.21 18.67
C ARG A 223 14.42 -7.38 19.99
N ARG A 224 13.96 -8.31 20.82
CA ARG A 224 14.63 -8.65 22.08
C ARG A 224 16.02 -9.24 21.80
N CYS A 225 17.01 -8.85 22.60
CA CYS A 225 18.40 -9.24 22.47
C CYS A 225 18.83 -10.04 23.71
N HIS A 226 19.17 -11.32 23.51
CA HIS A 226 19.77 -12.16 24.55
C HIS A 226 21.28 -12.38 24.34
N TYR A 227 21.77 -12.10 23.13
CA TYR A 227 23.17 -12.22 22.76
C TYR A 227 23.54 -11.04 21.88
N LEU A 228 24.51 -10.24 22.32
CA LEU A 228 25.00 -9.13 21.52
C LEU A 228 25.69 -9.64 20.24
N PRO A 229 25.44 -9.02 19.07
CA PRO A 229 26.22 -9.28 17.88
C PRO A 229 27.71 -9.07 18.15
N LYS A 230 28.56 -9.99 17.69
CA LYS A 230 30.01 -9.91 17.92
C LYS A 230 30.65 -8.64 17.34
N ASN A 231 30.06 -8.10 16.27
CA ASN A 231 30.46 -6.87 15.62
C ASN A 231 29.92 -5.60 16.32
N PHE A 232 29.22 -5.75 17.45
CA PHE A 232 28.74 -4.65 18.30
C PHE A 232 29.31 -4.80 19.73
N PRO A 233 30.58 -4.46 19.96
CA PRO A 233 31.31 -4.76 21.19
C PRO A 233 30.97 -3.78 22.34
N VAL A 234 29.69 -3.67 22.69
CA VAL A 234 29.23 -2.93 23.86
C VAL A 234 29.73 -3.64 25.12
N THR A 235 30.29 -2.87 26.07
CA THR A 235 30.81 -3.40 27.33
C THR A 235 29.92 -3.00 28.50
N ASP A 236 30.04 -3.71 29.62
CA ASP A 236 29.32 -3.38 30.85
C ASP A 236 29.59 -1.94 31.31
N ALA A 237 30.86 -1.51 31.26
CA ALA A 237 31.28 -0.17 31.63
C ALA A 237 30.60 0.94 30.81
N MET A 238 30.33 0.68 29.52
CA MET A 238 29.68 1.65 28.63
C MET A 238 28.22 1.91 29.04
N VAL A 239 27.53 0.91 29.58
CA VAL A 239 26.09 1.00 29.87
C VAL A 239 25.77 1.10 31.37
N ALA A 240 26.79 0.99 32.22
CA ALA A 240 26.66 1.00 33.68
C ALA A 240 25.94 2.25 34.23
N SER A 241 26.12 3.41 33.59
CA SER A 241 25.47 4.67 34.02
C SER A 241 23.95 4.63 33.91
N VAL A 242 23.41 3.94 32.90
CA VAL A 242 21.96 3.83 32.66
C VAL A 242 21.37 2.61 33.38
N LEU A 243 22.09 1.48 33.39
CA LEU A 243 21.64 0.26 34.08
C LEU A 243 21.72 0.38 35.60
N GLY A 244 22.66 1.18 36.11
CA GLY A 244 22.94 1.34 37.53
C GLY A 244 23.74 0.17 38.12
N PRO A 245 24.20 0.31 39.38
CA PRO A 245 25.10 -0.65 40.02
C PRO A 245 24.45 -1.97 40.44
N GLY A 246 23.11 -2.07 40.34
CA GLY A 246 22.35 -3.24 40.81
C GLY A 246 22.26 -4.38 39.78
N THR A 247 22.83 -4.21 38.59
CA THR A 247 22.79 -5.20 37.50
C THR A 247 24.02 -5.07 36.61
N SER A 248 24.09 -5.87 35.56
CA SER A 248 25.14 -5.81 34.53
C SER A 248 24.54 -5.98 33.14
N LEU A 249 25.30 -5.65 32.10
CA LEU A 249 24.92 -5.88 30.71
C LEU A 249 24.51 -7.35 30.47
N GLN A 250 25.30 -8.30 30.97
CA GLN A 250 25.03 -9.73 30.82
C GLN A 250 23.74 -10.14 31.56
N ALA A 251 23.54 -9.64 32.77
CA ALA A 251 22.32 -9.94 33.54
C ALA A 251 21.05 -9.40 32.86
N GLU A 252 21.09 -8.19 32.27
CA GLU A 252 19.95 -7.63 31.55
C GLU A 252 19.71 -8.32 30.18
N LEU A 253 20.75 -8.82 29.52
CA LEU A 253 20.61 -9.72 28.34
C LEU A 253 19.87 -11.01 28.73
N GLU A 254 20.28 -11.67 29.81
CA GLU A 254 19.66 -12.92 30.29
C GLU A 254 18.21 -12.72 30.72
N LYS A 255 17.94 -11.61 31.42
CA LYS A 255 16.59 -11.19 31.83
C LYS A 255 15.69 -10.84 30.64
N GLY A 256 16.27 -10.52 29.49
CA GLY A 256 15.52 -10.17 28.28
C GLY A 256 14.94 -8.76 28.31
N SER A 257 15.56 -7.84 29.05
CA SER A 257 15.18 -6.42 29.11
C SER A 257 15.90 -5.56 28.06
N LEU A 258 16.89 -6.12 27.35
CA LEU A 258 17.59 -5.45 26.26
C LEU A 258 16.97 -5.78 24.90
N PHE A 259 16.95 -4.76 24.03
CA PHE A 259 16.41 -4.83 22.68
C PHE A 259 17.42 -4.25 21.69
N LEU A 260 17.40 -4.74 20.46
CA LEU A 260 18.28 -4.34 19.39
C LEU A 260 17.45 -3.87 18.19
N VAL A 261 17.87 -2.77 17.61
CA VAL A 261 17.48 -2.35 16.26
C VAL A 261 18.73 -2.39 15.40
N ASP A 262 18.68 -3.13 14.30
CA ASP A 262 19.84 -3.40 13.44
C ASP A 262 19.50 -3.06 12.00
N HIS A 263 20.11 -1.99 11.48
CA HIS A 263 19.95 -1.52 10.11
C HIS A 263 21.05 -2.08 9.18
N GLY A 264 21.65 -3.22 9.53
CA GLY A 264 22.76 -3.83 8.79
C GLY A 264 22.48 -4.11 7.31
N ILE A 265 21.21 -4.22 6.89
CA ILE A 265 20.85 -4.34 5.46
C ILE A 265 21.24 -3.10 4.63
N LEU A 266 21.47 -1.96 5.29
CA LEU A 266 21.95 -0.74 4.65
C LEU A 266 23.48 -0.70 4.50
N SER A 267 24.20 -1.73 4.95
CA SER A 267 25.66 -1.79 4.75
C SER A 267 25.96 -1.77 3.25
N ASP A 268 26.89 -0.90 2.87
CA ASP A 268 27.42 -0.81 1.50
C ASP A 268 26.38 -0.50 0.41
N ILE A 269 25.23 0.08 0.78
CA ILE A 269 24.27 0.55 -0.21
C ILE A 269 24.83 1.70 -1.04
N HIS A 270 24.43 1.76 -2.30
CA HIS A 270 24.75 2.90 -3.15
C HIS A 270 24.07 4.17 -2.65
N THR A 271 24.84 5.25 -2.52
CA THR A 271 24.34 6.56 -2.11
C THR A 271 24.09 7.47 -3.30
N ASN A 272 23.18 8.43 -3.12
CA ASN A 272 22.79 9.38 -4.16
C ASN A 272 23.73 10.61 -4.22
N VAL A 273 23.63 11.40 -5.28
CA VAL A 273 24.24 12.74 -5.39
C VAL A 273 23.11 13.77 -5.46
N ILE A 274 23.05 14.66 -4.47
CA ILE A 274 22.03 15.72 -4.39
C ILE A 274 22.71 17.07 -4.57
N ASN A 275 22.26 17.88 -5.53
CA ASN A 275 22.86 19.17 -5.87
C ASN A 275 24.37 19.10 -6.16
N GLY A 276 24.81 18.04 -6.85
CA GLY A 276 26.22 17.79 -7.15
C GLY A 276 27.08 17.38 -5.96
N LYS A 277 26.48 17.12 -4.79
CA LYS A 277 27.17 16.70 -3.56
C LYS A 277 26.88 15.23 -3.25
N PRO A 278 27.90 14.38 -3.08
CA PRO A 278 27.71 13.01 -2.60
C PRO A 278 26.94 12.99 -1.28
N GLN A 279 25.96 12.11 -1.18
CA GLN A 279 25.22 11.83 0.05
C GLN A 279 25.79 10.59 0.72
N PHE A 280 25.37 10.38 1.97
CA PHE A 280 25.90 9.35 2.83
C PHE A 280 24.75 8.61 3.50
N SER A 281 24.97 7.34 3.81
CA SER A 281 24.08 6.50 4.59
C SER A 281 24.91 5.69 5.58
N ALA A 282 24.31 5.35 6.71
CA ALA A 282 24.91 4.52 7.74
C ALA A 282 24.11 3.22 7.88
N ALA A 283 24.73 2.20 8.47
CA ALA A 283 24.09 0.91 8.77
C ALA A 283 24.17 0.63 10.27
N PRO A 284 23.50 1.44 11.10
CA PRO A 284 23.70 1.44 12.54
C PRO A 284 23.14 0.21 13.25
N MET A 285 23.68 -0.05 14.44
CA MET A 285 23.08 -0.90 15.47
C MET A 285 22.79 -0.05 16.71
N THR A 286 21.57 -0.18 17.24
CA THR A 286 21.10 0.57 18.42
C THR A 286 20.66 -0.42 19.50
N LEU A 287 21.35 -0.40 20.63
CA LEU A 287 20.97 -1.15 21.83
C LEU A 287 20.03 -0.31 22.68
N LEU A 288 18.93 -0.91 23.13
CA LEU A 288 17.88 -0.30 23.93
C LEU A 288 17.64 -1.11 25.20
N TYR A 289 17.19 -0.45 26.26
CA TYR A 289 16.86 -1.04 27.56
C TYR A 289 15.45 -0.66 27.98
N GLN A 290 14.63 -1.68 28.27
CA GLN A 290 13.32 -1.49 28.85
C GLN A 290 13.45 -1.37 30.37
N SER A 291 13.21 -0.16 30.88
CA SER A 291 13.19 0.08 32.33
C SER A 291 12.09 -0.75 33.02
N PRO A 292 12.30 -1.25 34.26
CA PRO A 292 11.30 -2.03 34.98
C PRO A 292 9.98 -1.29 35.21
N GLY A 293 8.91 -2.02 35.54
CA GLY A 293 7.66 -1.44 36.03
C GLY A 293 6.91 -0.57 35.03
N CYS A 294 6.93 -0.93 33.74
CA CYS A 294 6.38 -0.12 32.64
C CYS A 294 7.07 1.25 32.49
N GLY A 295 8.32 1.37 32.92
CA GLY A 295 9.14 2.56 32.70
C GLY A 295 9.47 2.78 31.20
N PRO A 296 10.21 3.86 30.88
CA PRO A 296 10.55 4.16 29.51
C PRO A 296 11.51 3.13 28.90
N LEU A 297 11.38 2.91 27.59
CA LEU A 297 12.42 2.32 26.77
C LEU A 297 13.49 3.39 26.52
N LEU A 298 14.75 3.07 26.77
CA LEU A 298 15.88 4.02 26.65
C LEU A 298 16.97 3.46 25.75
N PRO A 299 17.57 4.27 24.85
CA PRO A 299 18.77 3.90 24.11
C PRO A 299 19.99 3.82 25.04
N LEU A 300 20.75 2.73 24.95
CA LEU A 300 22.00 2.51 25.70
C LEU A 300 23.25 2.85 24.88
N ALA A 301 23.27 2.43 23.61
CA ALA A 301 24.46 2.52 22.77
C ALA A 301 24.09 2.55 21.28
N ILE A 302 24.85 3.30 20.49
CA ILE A 302 24.71 3.38 19.03
C ILE A 302 26.08 3.20 18.38
N GLN A 303 26.21 2.20 17.50
CA GLN A 303 27.35 2.10 16.58
C GLN A 303 26.86 2.38 15.15
N LEU A 304 27.48 3.32 14.44
CA LEU A 304 26.99 3.77 13.12
C LEU A 304 27.42 2.89 11.93
N SER A 305 28.30 1.92 12.18
CA SER A 305 28.80 0.97 11.18
C SER A 305 28.58 -0.47 11.63
N GLN A 306 28.51 -1.39 10.66
CA GLN A 306 28.53 -2.83 10.91
C GLN A 306 29.93 -3.36 11.23
N SER A 307 30.99 -2.58 10.93
CA SER A 307 32.38 -2.94 11.25
C SER A 307 32.87 -2.14 12.45
N PRO A 308 33.16 -2.77 13.61
CA PRO A 308 33.64 -2.07 14.78
C PRO A 308 35.11 -1.64 14.59
N GLY A 309 35.53 -0.61 15.31
CA GLY A 309 36.92 -0.17 15.30
C GLY A 309 37.07 1.29 15.73
N PRO A 310 38.31 1.82 15.78
CA PRO A 310 38.58 3.18 16.25
C PRO A 310 37.91 4.27 15.38
N HIS A 311 37.55 3.96 14.14
CA HIS A 311 36.85 4.86 13.22
C HIS A 311 35.32 4.71 13.25
N SER A 312 34.80 3.76 14.03
CA SER A 312 33.36 3.57 14.26
C SER A 312 33.12 3.47 15.77
N PRO A 313 33.19 4.59 16.50
CA PRO A 313 32.95 4.59 17.93
C PRO A 313 31.53 4.11 18.27
N ILE A 314 31.39 3.58 19.48
CA ILE A 314 30.09 3.31 20.09
C ILE A 314 29.72 4.55 20.89
N PHE A 315 28.74 5.29 20.40
CA PHE A 315 28.21 6.47 21.05
C PHE A 315 27.26 6.09 22.18
N LEU A 316 27.30 6.86 23.26
CA LEU A 316 26.55 6.64 24.50
C LEU A 316 25.75 7.88 24.87
N PRO A 317 24.64 7.74 25.63
CA PRO A 317 23.88 8.89 26.13
C PRO A 317 24.68 9.77 27.10
N THR A 318 25.81 9.28 27.60
CA THR A 318 26.76 10.04 28.45
C THR A 318 27.79 10.84 27.67
N ASP A 319 27.86 10.68 26.35
CA ASP A 319 28.71 11.50 25.49
C ASP A 319 28.19 12.94 25.46
N ASP A 320 28.94 13.83 24.81
CA ASP A 320 28.49 15.21 24.69
C ASP A 320 27.16 15.32 23.92
N LYS A 321 26.49 16.47 24.15
CA LYS A 321 25.16 16.72 23.61
C LYS A 321 25.07 16.48 22.10
N TRP A 322 26.06 16.93 21.33
CA TRP A 322 25.99 16.91 19.87
C TRP A 322 26.44 15.58 19.29
N ASP A 323 27.42 14.92 19.91
CA ASP A 323 27.82 13.57 19.53
C ASP A 323 26.66 12.59 19.67
N TRP A 324 25.99 12.58 20.82
CA TRP A 324 24.86 11.68 21.06
C TRP A 324 23.66 12.02 20.15
N LEU A 325 23.35 13.30 19.99
CA LEU A 325 22.23 13.73 19.15
C LEU A 325 22.49 13.46 17.66
N LEU A 326 23.75 13.56 17.21
CA LEU A 326 24.13 13.22 15.85
C LEU A 326 24.04 11.71 15.62
N ALA A 327 24.51 10.88 16.56
CA ALA A 327 24.39 9.43 16.47
C ALA A 327 22.92 8.99 16.35
N LYS A 328 22.03 9.52 17.20
CA LYS A 328 20.57 9.29 17.10
C LYS A 328 20.01 9.76 15.76
N THR A 329 20.46 10.91 15.25
CA THR A 329 20.02 11.46 13.96
C THR A 329 20.38 10.53 12.79
N TRP A 330 21.57 9.93 12.81
CA TRP A 330 21.98 8.92 11.82
C TRP A 330 21.13 7.66 11.88
N VAL A 331 20.74 7.21 13.08
CA VAL A 331 19.76 6.11 13.21
C VAL A 331 18.40 6.50 12.62
N ARG A 332 17.93 7.74 12.83
CA ARG A 332 16.68 8.21 12.20
C ARG A 332 16.78 8.34 10.67
N ASN A 333 17.96 8.65 10.13
CA ASN A 333 18.21 8.60 8.69
C ASN A 333 18.14 7.16 8.14
N ALA A 334 18.80 6.20 8.81
CA ALA A 334 18.72 4.79 8.48
C ALA A 334 17.28 4.26 8.53
N GLU A 335 16.52 4.64 9.57
CA GLU A 335 15.09 4.36 9.70
C GLU A 335 14.27 4.87 8.52
N PHE A 336 14.52 6.11 8.07
CA PHE A 336 13.84 6.66 6.91
C PHE A 336 14.12 5.84 5.64
N SER A 337 15.39 5.54 5.37
CA SER A 337 15.78 4.75 4.19
C SER A 337 15.20 3.33 4.24
N PHE A 338 15.27 2.66 5.39
CA PHE A 338 14.68 1.32 5.57
C PHE A 338 13.17 1.36 5.41
N HIS A 339 12.49 2.30 6.08
CA HIS A 339 11.05 2.45 6.02
C HIS A 339 10.56 2.62 4.59
N GLU A 340 11.04 3.64 3.89
CA GLU A 340 10.49 3.98 2.57
C GLU A 340 10.76 2.88 1.55
N ALA A 341 11.96 2.30 1.55
CA ALA A 341 12.33 1.28 0.56
C ALA A 341 11.72 -0.10 0.86
N LEU A 342 11.75 -0.55 2.11
CA LEU A 342 11.39 -1.92 2.47
C LEU A 342 10.01 -2.01 3.10
N THR A 343 9.78 -1.36 4.24
CA THR A 343 8.50 -1.47 4.96
C THR A 343 7.34 -0.90 4.15
N HIS A 344 7.54 0.26 3.53
CA HIS A 344 6.53 0.97 2.78
C HIS A 344 6.45 0.45 1.33
N LEU A 345 7.47 0.70 0.50
CA LEU A 345 7.40 0.33 -0.92
C LEU A 345 7.34 -1.19 -1.12
N LEU A 346 8.34 -1.96 -0.69
CA LEU A 346 8.35 -3.40 -0.95
C LEU A 346 7.18 -4.12 -0.27
N HIS A 347 7.07 -4.01 1.04
CA HIS A 347 6.13 -4.81 1.82
C HIS A 347 4.68 -4.31 1.75
N SER A 348 4.46 -2.99 1.63
CA SER A 348 3.12 -2.40 1.68
C SER A 348 2.59 -1.90 0.33
N HIS A 349 3.41 -1.89 -0.73
CA HIS A 349 2.97 -1.60 -2.10
C HIS A 349 3.20 -2.77 -3.06
N LEU A 350 4.44 -3.22 -3.21
CA LEU A 350 4.78 -4.20 -4.25
C LEU A 350 4.22 -5.60 -3.94
N LEU A 351 4.30 -6.07 -2.69
CA LEU A 351 3.68 -7.34 -2.30
C LEU A 351 2.13 -7.29 -2.42
N PRO A 352 1.43 -6.24 -1.96
CA PRO A 352 0.00 -6.09 -2.23
C PRO A 352 -0.37 -6.03 -3.72
N GLU A 353 0.46 -5.46 -4.58
CA GLU A 353 0.27 -5.54 -6.03
C GLU A 353 0.37 -6.99 -6.53
N VAL A 354 1.34 -7.76 -6.05
CA VAL A 354 1.45 -9.19 -6.39
C VAL A 354 0.18 -9.93 -6.01
N PHE A 355 -0.33 -9.73 -4.79
CA PHE A 355 -1.58 -10.35 -4.34
C PHE A 355 -2.78 -9.89 -5.19
N THR A 356 -2.83 -8.61 -5.55
CA THR A 356 -3.89 -8.05 -6.39
C THR A 356 -3.89 -8.68 -7.78
N LEU A 357 -2.74 -8.72 -8.44
CA LEU A 357 -2.59 -9.24 -9.79
C LEU A 357 -2.85 -10.75 -9.84
N ALA A 358 -2.37 -11.50 -8.84
CA ALA A 358 -2.70 -12.92 -8.70
C ALA A 358 -4.21 -13.14 -8.47
N THR A 359 -4.85 -12.34 -7.62
CA THR A 359 -6.29 -12.41 -7.35
C THR A 359 -7.11 -12.19 -8.63
N LEU A 360 -6.80 -11.14 -9.39
CA LEU A 360 -7.50 -10.84 -10.65
C LEU A 360 -7.30 -11.96 -11.69
N ARG A 361 -6.08 -12.50 -11.81
CA ARG A 361 -5.75 -13.50 -12.84
C ARG A 361 -6.23 -14.92 -12.54
N GLN A 362 -6.41 -15.29 -11.27
CA GLN A 362 -6.59 -16.69 -10.87
C GLN A 362 -7.93 -16.98 -10.18
N LEU A 363 -8.63 -15.95 -9.70
CA LEU A 363 -9.90 -16.12 -8.99
C LEU A 363 -11.04 -15.45 -9.78
N PRO A 364 -12.01 -16.23 -10.30
CA PRO A 364 -13.14 -15.68 -11.06
C PRO A 364 -14.11 -14.96 -10.12
N HIS A 365 -14.99 -14.11 -10.66
CA HIS A 365 -15.86 -13.22 -9.90
C HIS A 365 -16.75 -13.93 -8.86
N CYS A 366 -17.17 -15.17 -9.16
CA CYS A 366 -18.00 -15.97 -8.27
C CYS A 366 -17.22 -16.67 -7.14
N HIS A 367 -15.88 -16.68 -7.17
CA HIS A 367 -15.08 -17.38 -6.18
C HIS A 367 -15.12 -16.67 -4.80
N PRO A 368 -15.28 -17.40 -3.68
CA PRO A 368 -15.37 -16.78 -2.36
C PRO A 368 -14.14 -15.94 -2.00
N LEU A 369 -12.92 -16.41 -2.33
CA LEU A 369 -11.70 -15.61 -2.11
C LEU A 369 -11.66 -14.35 -2.98
N PHE A 370 -12.20 -14.37 -4.20
CA PHE A 370 -12.27 -13.14 -5.01
C PHE A 370 -13.17 -12.11 -4.35
N LYS A 371 -14.37 -12.53 -3.94
CA LYS A 371 -15.34 -11.67 -3.24
C LYS A 371 -14.77 -11.11 -1.93
N LEU A 372 -14.00 -11.93 -1.19
CA LEU A 372 -13.33 -11.51 0.04
C LEU A 372 -12.21 -10.50 -0.22
N LEU A 373 -11.34 -10.75 -1.20
CA LEU A 373 -10.10 -9.99 -1.40
C LEU A 373 -10.29 -8.72 -2.23
N LEU A 374 -11.25 -8.69 -3.17
CA LEU A 374 -11.42 -7.58 -4.11
C LEU A 374 -11.52 -6.19 -3.44
N PRO A 375 -12.22 -6.00 -2.30
CA PRO A 375 -12.26 -4.71 -1.62
C PRO A 375 -10.88 -4.25 -1.12
N HIS A 376 -10.01 -5.20 -0.75
CA HIS A 376 -8.67 -4.95 -0.21
C HIS A 376 -7.61 -4.72 -1.29
N THR A 377 -7.96 -4.92 -2.57
CA THR A 377 -7.07 -4.68 -3.71
C THR A 377 -7.38 -3.38 -4.45
N ARG A 378 -8.36 -2.60 -3.96
CA ARG A 378 -8.87 -1.42 -4.65
C ARG A 378 -7.77 -0.38 -4.83
N TYR A 379 -7.51 -0.05 -6.10
CA TYR A 379 -6.55 0.94 -6.55
C TYR A 379 -5.06 0.64 -6.31
N THR A 380 -4.70 -0.55 -5.81
CA THR A 380 -3.30 -0.93 -5.61
C THR A 380 -2.50 -0.86 -6.91
N LEU A 381 -3.05 -1.40 -8.00
CA LEU A 381 -2.38 -1.35 -9.31
C LEU A 381 -2.24 0.09 -9.84
N GLN A 382 -3.23 0.95 -9.61
CA GLN A 382 -3.18 2.35 -10.02
C GLN A 382 -2.07 3.11 -9.30
N VAL A 383 -1.99 3.00 -7.97
CA VAL A 383 -1.03 3.77 -7.20
C VAL A 383 0.41 3.31 -7.44
N ASN A 384 0.64 2.02 -7.70
CA ASN A 384 1.98 1.52 -8.03
C ASN A 384 2.38 1.81 -9.48
N THR A 385 1.42 2.14 -10.35
CA THR A 385 1.70 2.59 -11.73
C THR A 385 2.01 4.09 -11.80
N ILE A 386 1.52 4.90 -10.85
CA ILE A 386 1.89 6.33 -10.67
C ILE A 386 3.36 6.39 -10.24
#